data_AF-A0AB74LUL6-F1
#
_entry.id   AF-A0AB74LUL6-F1
#
_cell.length_a   1.000
_cell.length_b   1.000
_cell.length_c   1.000
_cell.angle_alpha   90.00
_cell.angle_beta   90.00
_cell.angle_gamma   90.00
#
_symmetry.space_group_name_H-M   'P 1'
#
loop_
_entity.id
_entity.type
_entity.pdbx_description
1 polymer ?
#
loop_
_entity_poly.entity_id
_entity_poly.type
_entity_poly.pdbx_seq_one_letter_code
_entity_poly.pdbx_strand_id
1 'polypeptide(L)' 'ARRGIDSSEKLGRHRWVVERTHAWFNRFRRLPVRYERRADIYKAFTNLAASLITLNQIRRFC' A
#
# COMPACT_ATOMS: atom_id res chain seq x y z
N ALA A 1 -15.00 3.92 2.98
CA ALA A 1 -16.11 4.80 2.59
C ALA A 1 -16.52 4.46 1.17
N ARG A 2 -17.77 4.07 0.95
CA ARG A 2 -18.31 3.68 -0.36
C ARG A 2 -18.59 4.95 -1.17
N ARG A 3 -17.98 5.05 -2.35
CA ARG A 3 -18.14 6.21 -3.24
C ARG A 3 -19.61 6.34 -3.64
N GLY A 4 -20.21 7.50 -3.37
CA GLY A 4 -21.64 7.78 -3.63
C GLY A 4 -22.61 7.42 -2.50
N ILE A 5 -22.12 6.85 -1.39
CA ILE A 5 -22.94 6.49 -0.21
C ILE A 5 -22.48 7.27 1.02
N ASP A 6 -21.16 7.38 1.23
CA ASP A 6 -20.56 8.12 2.34
C ASP A 6 -20.24 9.58 1.94
N SER A 7 -20.32 10.51 2.90
CA SER A 7 -19.97 11.93 2.67
C SER A 7 -18.50 12.10 2.25
N SER A 8 -18.23 13.12 1.44
CA SER A 8 -16.89 13.42 0.91
C SER A 8 -15.85 13.66 2.03
N GLU A 9 -16.26 14.27 3.13
CA GLU A 9 -15.39 14.49 4.31
C GLU A 9 -14.94 13.17 4.97
N LYS A 10 -15.85 12.19 5.10
CA LYS A 10 -15.50 10.86 5.63
C LYS A 10 -14.63 10.06 4.65
N LEU A 11 -14.74 10.35 3.35
CA LEU A 11 -13.93 9.72 2.32
C LEU A 11 -12.44 10.00 2.52
N GLY A 12 -12.07 11.25 2.84
CA GLY A 12 -10.67 11.66 3.03
C GLY A 12 -9.97 10.97 4.21
N ARG A 13 -10.66 10.84 5.35
CA ARG A 13 -10.11 10.21 6.57
C ARG A 13 -9.71 8.74 6.33
N HIS A 14 -10.52 7.98 5.59
CA HIS A 14 -10.22 6.58 5.28
C HIS A 14 -9.26 6.42 4.08
N ARG A 15 -9.35 7.29 3.07
CA ARG A 15 -8.47 7.22 1.88
C ARG A 15 -7.02 7.51 2.22
N TRP A 16 -6.76 8.45 3.12
CA TRP A 16 -5.40 8.80 3.53
C TRP A 16 -4.57 7.60 3.97
N VAL A 17 -5.14 6.66 4.72
CA VAL A 17 -4.41 5.47 5.19
C VAL A 17 -4.00 4.60 4.01
N VAL A 18 -4.91 4.36 3.06
CA VAL A 18 -4.66 3.54 1.87
C VAL A 18 -3.66 4.23 0.93
N GLU A 19 -3.85 5.53 0.68
CA GLU A 19 -2.98 6.33 -0.19
C GLU A 19 -1.56 6.43 0.38
N ARG A 20 -1.44 6.57 1.71
CA ARG A 20 -0.14 6.52 2.40
C ARG A 20 0.53 5.16 2.21
N THR A 21 -0.19 4.05 2.36
CA THR A 21 0.35 2.70 2.13
C THR A 21 0.78 2.51 0.67
N HIS A 22 0.00 2.99 -0.29
CA HIS A 22 0.38 3.00 -1.71
C HIS A 22 1.65 3.83 -1.97
N ALA A 23 1.81 4.98 -1.31
CA ALA A 23 3.02 5.79 -1.42
C ALA A 23 4.27 5.04 -0.91
N TRP A 24 4.14 4.18 0.09
CA TRP A 24 5.23 3.30 0.53
C TRP A 24 5.56 2.22 -0.50
N PHE A 25 4.54 1.58 -1.08
CA PHE A 25 4.74 0.61 -2.17
C PHE A 25 5.42 1.21 -3.39
N ASN A 26 5.12 2.47 -3.73
CA ASN A 26 5.76 3.19 -4.83
C ASN A 26 7.27 3.44 -4.62
N ARG A 27 7.79 3.29 -3.40
CA ARG A 27 9.24 3.35 -3.15
C ARG A 27 9.98 2.07 -3.54
N PHE A 28 9.28 0.95 -3.74
CA PHE A 28 9.88 -0.31 -4.16
C PHE A 28 9.87 -0.41 -5.68
N ARG A 29 11.00 -0.10 -6.33
CA ARG A 29 11.16 0.04 -7.80
C ARG A 29 10.40 -0.98 -8.68
N ARG A 30 10.24 -2.24 -8.25
CA ARG A 30 9.58 -3.32 -9.02
C ARG A 30 8.04 -3.40 -8.89
N LEU A 31 7.44 -2.62 -7.99
CA LEU A 31 6.01 -2.63 -7.71
C LEU A 31 5.19 -1.52 -8.41
N PRO A 32 5.63 -0.25 -8.49
CA PRO A 32 4.88 0.80 -9.17
C PRO A 32 4.80 0.57 -10.69
N VAL A 33 5.87 0.02 -11.27
CA VAL A 33 5.85 -0.50 -12.64
C VAL A 33 5.80 -2.01 -12.54
N ARG A 34 4.83 -2.65 -13.20
CA ARG A 34 4.77 -4.12 -13.27
C ARG A 34 5.89 -4.66 -14.16
N TYR A 35 7.09 -4.77 -13.59
CA TYR A 35 8.24 -5.37 -14.25
C TYR A 35 8.08 -6.88 -14.46
N GLU A 36 7.47 -7.55 -13.47
CA GLU A 36 7.32 -8.99 -13.48
C GLU A 36 6.11 -9.38 -14.36
N ARG A 37 6.36 -10.16 -15.42
CA ARG A 37 5.29 -10.67 -16.30
C ARG A 37 4.41 -11.72 -15.61
N ARG A 38 4.98 -12.47 -14.65
CA ARG A 38 4.25 -13.50 -13.91
C ARG A 38 3.63 -12.94 -12.64
N ALA A 39 2.37 -13.27 -12.41
CA ALA A 39 1.58 -12.76 -11.30
C ALA A 39 2.04 -13.30 -9.93
N ASP A 40 2.58 -14.52 -9.88
CA ASP A 40 3.14 -15.14 -8.67
C ASP A 40 4.37 -14.40 -8.16
N ILE A 41 5.29 -14.03 -9.06
CA ILE A 41 6.50 -13.27 -8.71
C ILE A 41 6.10 -11.87 -8.24
N TYR A 42 5.18 -11.19 -8.94
CA TYR A 42 4.66 -9.89 -8.51
C TYR A 42 4.03 -9.96 -7.11
N LYS A 43 3.23 -11.00 -6.85
CA LYS A 43 2.62 -11.25 -5.54
C LYS A 43 3.67 -11.47 -4.45
N ALA A 44 4.72 -12.24 -4.74
CA ALA A 44 5.82 -12.45 -3.79
C ALA A 44 6.52 -11.13 -3.42
N PHE A 45 6.84 -10.27 -4.40
CA PHE A 45 7.40 -8.96 -4.13
C PHE A 45 6.46 -8.04 -3.35
N THR A 46 5.16 -8.11 -3.63
CA THR A 46 4.15 -7.34 -2.90
C THR A 46 4.10 -7.74 -1.43
N ASN A 47 4.10 -9.05 -1.15
CA ASN A 47 4.12 -9.57 0.22
C ASN A 47 5.42 -9.23 0.95
N LEU A 48 6.56 -9.28 0.26
CA LEU A 48 7.85 -8.89 0.83
C LEU A 48 7.87 -7.41 1.21
N ALA A 49 7.44 -6.53 0.31
CA ALA A 49 7.34 -5.10 0.58
C ALA A 49 6.38 -4.80 1.74
N ALA A 50 5.23 -5.48 1.80
CA ALA A 50 4.29 -5.35 2.91
C ALA A 50 4.93 -5.74 4.25
N SER A 51 5.69 -6.84 4.28
CA SER A 51 6.38 -7.31 5.49
C SER A 51 7.43 -6.31 5.98
N LEU A 52 8.21 -5.72 5.07
CA LEU A 52 9.20 -4.69 5.38
C LEU A 52 8.55 -3.39 5.89
N ILE A 53 7.45 -2.96 5.27
CA ILE A 53 6.68 -1.81 5.72
C ILE A 53 6.19 -2.05 7.16
N THR A 54 5.58 -3.20 7.42
CA THR A 54 5.07 -3.56 8.75
C THR A 54 6.19 -3.58 9.79
N LEU A 55 7.34 -4.20 9.48
CA LEU A 55 8.50 -4.21 10.37
C LEU A 55 8.99 -2.80 10.70
N ASN A 56 9.06 -1.92 9.70
CA ASN A 56 9.49 -0.53 9.90
C ASN A 56 8.46 0.28 10.72
N GLN A 57 7.16 0.01 10.56
CA GLN A 57 6.14 0.64 11.40
C GLN A 57 6.25 0.15 12.85
N ILE A 58 6.41 -1.16 13.08
CA ILE A 58 6.60 -1.71 14.43
C ILE A 58 7.80 -1.05 15.11
N ARG A 59 8.96 -0.98 14.44
CA ARG A 59 10.17 -0.30 14.94
C ARG A 59 10.02 1.20 15.18
N ARG A 60 9.00 1.84 14.63
CA ARG A 60 8.72 3.26 14.83
C ARG A 60 7.83 3.50 16.04
N PHE A 61 6.97 2.54 16.37
CA PHE A 61 5.99 2.65 17.46
C PHE A 61 6.45 1.96 18.75
N CYS A 62 7.31 0.95 18.66
CA CYS A 62 8.07 0.38 19.77
C CYS A 62 9.38 1.15 19.96
#